data_AF-A0A3A2Z688-F1
#
_entry.id   AF-A0A3A2Z688-F1
#
_cell.length_a   1.000
_cell.length_b   1.000
_cell.length_c   1.000
_cell.angle_alpha   90.00
_cell.angle_beta   90.00
_cell.angle_gamma   90.00
#
_symmetry.space_group_name_H-M   'P 1'
#
loop_
_entity.id
_entity.type
_entity.pdbx_description
1 polymer ?
#
loop_
_entity_poly.entity_id
_entity_poly.type
_entity_poly.pdbx_seq_one_letter_code
_entity_poly.pdbx_strand_id
1 'polypeptide(L)'
;MKEKIKDNLDKIEQNRQLPYLVGNVVELLDLDVEAEAAEEGANIDLDATRVGKSAVIKTSTRQTIFLPLIGLVDHNKLKPGDLIGVNKDSYLVLDTPAR
;
A
#
# COMPACT_ATOMS: atom_id res chain seq x y z
N MET A 1 -6.86 5.30 26.54
CA MET A 1 -6.05 5.57 25.32
C MET A 1 -4.87 4.61 25.17
N LYS A 2 -4.08 4.36 26.24
CA LYS A 2 -2.96 3.39 26.17
C LYS A 2 -3.38 1.96 25.79
N GLU A 3 -4.53 1.49 26.24
CA GLU A 3 -5.07 0.17 25.85
C GLU A 3 -5.36 0.08 24.35
N LYS A 4 -6.01 1.09 23.75
CA LYS A 4 -6.28 1.10 22.30
C LYS A 4 -5.00 1.09 21.45
N ILE A 5 -3.93 1.71 21.94
CA ILE A 5 -2.63 1.68 21.25
C ILE A 5 -2.03 0.27 21.32
N LYS A 6 -2.11 -0.38 22.49
CA LYS A 6 -1.66 -1.76 22.67
C LYS A 6 -2.43 -2.72 21.77
N ASP A 7 -3.75 -2.62 21.73
CA ASP A 7 -4.58 -3.47 20.87
C ASP A 7 -4.26 -3.29 19.38
N ASN A 8 -3.94 -2.07 18.95
CA ASN A 8 -3.54 -1.80 17.57
C ASN A 8 -2.14 -2.36 17.25
N LEU A 9 -1.20 -2.26 18.19
CA LEU A 9 0.14 -2.86 18.04
C LEU A 9 0.05 -4.38 17.94
N ASP A 10 -0.76 -5.03 18.77
CA ASP A 10 -0.95 -6.48 18.74
C ASP A 10 -1.55 -6.93 17.40
N LYS A 11 -2.49 -6.16 16.84
CA LYS A 11 -3.04 -6.41 15.50
C LYS A 11 -2.00 -6.23 14.39
N ILE A 12 -1.14 -5.22 14.50
CA ILE A 12 -0.05 -5.00 13.54
C ILE A 12 0.94 -6.17 13.60
N GLU A 13 1.31 -6.63 14.80
CA GLU A 13 2.21 -7.77 14.97
C GLU A 13 1.63 -9.07 14.40
N GLN A 14 0.33 -9.31 14.60
CA GLN A 14 -0.36 -10.46 13.99
C GLN A 14 -0.32 -10.43 12.46
N ASN A 15 -0.39 -9.25 11.84
CA ASN A 15 -0.32 -9.10 10.40
C ASN A 15 1.11 -9.08 9.84
N ARG A 16 2.12 -8.83 10.69
CA ARG A 16 3.56 -8.91 10.35
C ARG A 16 4.14 -10.33 10.47
N GLN A 17 3.30 -11.34 10.65
CA GLN A 17 3.76 -12.72 10.73
C GLN A 17 4.46 -13.17 9.44
N LEU A 18 5.62 -13.79 9.61
CA LEU A 18 6.29 -14.55 8.56
C LEU A 18 5.38 -15.70 8.09
N PRO A 19 5.36 -16.09 6.80
CA PRO A 19 6.22 -15.63 5.70
C PRO A 19 5.59 -14.53 4.83
N TYR A 20 6.33 -13.45 4.58
CA TYR A 20 5.97 -12.44 3.57
C TYR A 20 6.41 -12.86 2.16
N LEU A 21 5.71 -12.37 1.15
CA LEU A 21 6.10 -12.42 -0.25
C LEU A 21 7.02 -11.23 -0.53
N VAL A 22 8.03 -11.42 -1.37
CA VAL A 22 8.92 -10.32 -1.78
C VAL A 22 8.46 -9.79 -3.13
N GLY A 23 8.49 -8.47 -3.28
CA GLY A 23 8.19 -7.79 -4.53
C GLY A 23 9.07 -6.57 -4.74
N ASN A 24 8.87 -5.90 -5.86
CA ASN A 24 9.49 -4.63 -6.17
C ASN A 24 8.42 -3.57 -6.46
N VAL A 25 8.68 -2.34 -6.05
CA VAL A 25 7.88 -1.18 -6.48
C VAL A 25 8.20 -0.92 -7.95
N VAL A 26 7.18 -0.79 -8.79
CA VAL A 26 7.35 -0.43 -10.20
C VAL A 26 7.15 1.07 -10.35
N GLU A 27 6.06 1.59 -9.80
CA GLU A 27 5.68 2.99 -9.93
C GLU A 27 4.84 3.45 -8.73
N LEU A 28 4.94 4.73 -8.41
CA LEU A 28 4.09 5.40 -7.42
C LEU A 28 3.25 6.41 -8.19
N LEU A 29 1.94 6.34 -8.01
CA LEU A 29 0.96 7.17 -8.69
C LEU A 29 0.35 8.13 -7.67
N ASP A 30 0.43 9.42 -7.98
CA ASP A 30 -0.25 10.44 -7.20
C ASP A 30 -1.67 10.60 -7.78
N LEU A 31 -2.67 10.07 -7.08
CA LEU A 31 -4.08 10.27 -7.43
C LEU A 31 -4.52 11.62 -6.86
N ASP A 32 -4.45 12.66 -7.69
CA ASP A 32 -5.00 13.98 -7.36
C ASP A 32 -6.51 13.99 -7.59
N VAL A 33 -7.24 13.63 -6.53
CA VAL A 33 -8.72 13.58 -6.50
C VAL A 33 -9.36 14.91 -6.91
N GLU A 34 -8.67 16.05 -6.73
CA GLU A 34 -9.17 17.37 -7.13
C GLU A 34 -9.25 17.57 -8.66
N ALA A 35 -8.43 16.85 -9.44
CA ALA A 35 -8.46 16.95 -10.91
C ALA A 35 -9.52 16.01 -11.53
N GLU A 36 -9.68 14.80 -10.99
CA GLU A 36 -10.64 13.80 -11.50
C GLU A 36 -12.09 14.08 -11.06
N ALA A 37 -12.31 14.68 -9.87
CA ALA A 37 -13.64 15.06 -9.40
C ALA A 37 -14.31 16.19 -10.22
N ALA A 38 -13.53 16.93 -11.02
CA ALA A 38 -14.06 17.98 -11.88
C ALA A 38 -14.65 17.45 -13.21
N GLU A 39 -14.29 16.24 -13.62
CA GLU A 39 -14.63 15.71 -14.95
C GLU A 39 -15.72 14.61 -14.91
N GLU A 40 -15.82 13.84 -13.84
CA GLU A 40 -16.83 12.76 -13.72
C GLU A 40 -18.09 13.19 -12.97
N GLY A 41 -19.08 13.64 -13.74
CA GLY A 41 -20.44 13.87 -13.26
C GLY A 41 -21.05 12.61 -12.63
N ALA A 42 -21.26 12.66 -11.31
CA ALA A 42 -22.22 11.86 -10.55
C ALA A 42 -22.03 10.33 -10.47
N ASN A 43 -20.83 9.79 -10.70
CA ASN A 43 -20.55 8.36 -10.45
C ASN A 43 -19.17 8.12 -9.84
N ILE A 44 -18.82 8.90 -8.82
CA ILE A 44 -17.54 8.76 -8.11
C ILE A 44 -17.58 7.45 -7.32
N ASP A 45 -16.80 6.47 -7.76
CA ASP A 45 -16.54 5.26 -7.00
C ASP A 45 -15.93 5.65 -5.64
N LEU A 46 -16.50 5.14 -4.54
CA LEU A 46 -16.00 5.47 -3.20
C LEU A 46 -14.54 5.00 -3.00
N ASP A 47 -14.08 4.03 -3.80
CA ASP A 47 -12.66 3.62 -3.83
C ASP A 47 -11.76 4.67 -4.51
N ALA A 48 -12.28 5.50 -5.42
CA ALA A 48 -11.55 6.59 -6.08
C ALA A 48 -11.42 7.86 -5.21
N THR A 49 -12.24 7.99 -4.16
CA THR A 49 -12.19 9.15 -3.24
C THR A 49 -11.12 9.06 -2.15
N ARG A 50 -10.36 7.96 -2.10
CA ARG A 50 -9.35 7.77 -1.04
C ARG A 50 -8.07 8.52 -1.39
N VAL A 51 -8.02 9.77 -0.95
CA VAL A 51 -6.87 10.68 -1.04
C VAL A 51 -5.59 9.99 -0.57
N GLY A 52 -4.66 9.73 -1.48
CA GLY A 52 -3.39 9.08 -1.16
C GLY A 52 -2.59 8.64 -2.37
N LYS A 53 -1.29 8.41 -2.17
CA LYS A 53 -0.42 7.83 -3.20
C LYS A 53 -0.79 6.36 -3.40
N SER A 54 -1.05 5.99 -4.64
CA SER A 54 -1.19 4.60 -5.06
C SER A 54 0.17 4.03 -5.47
N ALA A 55 0.29 2.71 -5.45
CA ALA A 55 1.52 2.04 -5.87
C ALA A 55 1.23 0.87 -6.80
N VAL A 56 2.04 0.73 -7.83
CA VAL A 56 2.10 -0.47 -8.65
C VAL A 56 3.26 -1.32 -8.17
N ILE A 57 2.97 -2.54 -7.72
CA ILE A 57 3.99 -3.49 -7.28
C ILE A 57 4.07 -4.65 -8.25
N LYS A 58 5.26 -5.24 -8.34
CA LYS A 58 5.48 -6.51 -9.03
C LYS A 58 5.99 -7.52 -8.02
N THR A 59 5.24 -8.58 -7.81
CA THR A 59 5.61 -9.65 -6.88
C THR A 59 6.65 -10.58 -7.49
N SER A 60 7.36 -11.35 -6.66
CA SER A 60 8.29 -12.38 -7.12
C SER A 60 7.61 -13.50 -7.92
N THR A 61 6.29 -13.66 -7.78
CA THR A 61 5.45 -14.51 -8.64
C THR A 61 5.15 -13.90 -10.01
N ARG A 62 5.79 -12.77 -10.35
CA ARG A 62 5.65 -12.01 -11.61
C ARG A 62 4.23 -11.48 -11.84
N GLN A 63 3.45 -11.28 -10.77
CA GLN A 63 2.16 -10.63 -10.84
C GLN A 63 2.35 -9.13 -10.64
N THR A 64 1.68 -8.32 -11.46
CA THR A 64 1.64 -6.86 -11.30
C THR A 64 0.31 -6.51 -10.66
N ILE A 65 0.36 -5.87 -9.49
CA ILE A 65 -0.82 -5.57 -8.68
C ILE A 65 -0.86 -4.07 -8.42
N PHE A 66 -2.01 -3.47 -8.62
CA PHE A 66 -2.29 -2.09 -8.26
C PHE A 66 -2.75 -2.05 -6.80
N LEU A 67 -2.06 -1.26 -5.99
CA LEU A 67 -2.44 -0.98 -4.62
C LEU A 67 -2.95 0.46 -4.52
N PRO A 68 -4.27 0.66 -4.29
CA PRO A 68 -4.80 1.98 -3.98
C PRO A 68 -4.31 2.49 -2.61
N LEU A 69 -3.81 1.59 -1.75
CA LEU A 69 -3.26 1.91 -0.44
C LEU A 69 -1.96 1.15 -0.18
N ILE A 70 -0.88 1.89 0.08
CA ILE A 70 0.49 1.34 0.18
C ILE A 70 0.67 0.41 1.38
N GLY A 71 0.04 0.69 2.53
CA GLY A 71 0.05 -0.21 3.70
C GLY A 71 0.74 0.41 4.91
N LEU A 72 1.65 -0.33 5.55
CA LEU A 72 2.29 0.05 6.82
C LEU A 72 3.52 0.97 6.62
N VAL A 73 4.02 1.05 5.39
CA VAL A 73 5.19 1.86 5.02
C VAL A 73 4.76 3.21 4.46
N ASP A 74 5.50 4.26 4.80
CA ASP A 74 5.29 5.61 4.29
C ASP A 74 5.64 5.68 2.79
N HIS A 75 4.72 6.25 2.01
CA HIS A 75 4.86 6.46 0.57
C HIS A 75 6.05 7.34 0.20
N ASN A 76 6.49 8.25 1.08
CA ASN A 76 7.64 9.12 0.81
C ASN A 76 8.99 8.39 0.85
N LYS A 77 9.04 7.21 1.48
CA LYS A 77 10.26 6.41 1.61
C LYS A 77 10.43 5.39 0.48
N LEU A 78 9.35 5.13 -0.27
CA LEU A 78 9.37 4.19 -1.38
C LEU A 78 9.86 4.90 -2.65
N LYS A 79 10.68 4.19 -3.42
CA LYS A 79 11.08 4.58 -4.76
C LYS A 79 10.82 3.45 -5.75
N PRO A 80 10.53 3.77 -7.02
CA PRO A 80 10.55 2.78 -8.09
C PRO A 80 11.84 1.96 -8.08
N GLY A 81 11.73 0.63 -8.08
CA GLY A 81 12.85 -0.30 -8.01
C GLY A 81 13.22 -0.79 -6.61
N ASP A 82 12.61 -0.24 -5.55
CA ASP A 82 12.86 -0.71 -4.18
C ASP A 82 12.27 -2.10 -3.95
N LEU A 83 13.02 -2.91 -3.19
CA LEU A 83 12.58 -4.23 -2.75
C LEU A 83 11.66 -4.06 -1.54
N ILE A 84 10.51 -4.72 -1.56
CA ILE A 84 9.47 -4.62 -0.53
C ILE A 84 9.00 -6.02 -0.09
N GLY A 85 8.67 -6.14 1.19
CA GLY A 85 7.95 -7.27 1.75
C GLY A 85 6.44 -7.00 1.72
N VAL A 86 5.71 -7.86 1.03
CA VAL A 86 4.25 -7.78 0.89
C VAL A 86 3.57 -8.99 1.53
N ASN A 87 2.36 -8.80 2.01
CA ASN A 87 1.54 -9.92 2.49
C ASN A 87 1.09 -10.82 1.31
N LYS A 88 0.97 -12.13 1.52
CA LYS A 88 0.57 -13.08 0.45
C LYS A 88 -0.89 -12.97 0.04
N ASP A 89 -1.77 -12.67 0.99
CA ASP A 89 -3.21 -12.71 0.77
C ASP A 89 -3.77 -11.33 0.42
N SER A 90 -3.25 -10.29 1.10
CA SER A 90 -3.70 -8.90 0.91
C SER A 90 -2.78 -8.04 0.05
N TYR A 91 -1.58 -8.51 -0.29
CA TYR A 91 -0.56 -7.78 -1.05
C TYR A 91 -0.10 -6.44 -0.45
N LEU A 92 -0.55 -6.08 0.76
CA LEU A 92 -0.16 -4.86 1.46
C LEU A 92 1.34 -4.85 1.75
N VAL A 93 1.98 -3.68 1.62
CA VAL A 93 3.40 -3.51 1.97
C VAL A 93 3.53 -3.51 3.49
N LEU A 94 4.26 -4.51 4.00
CA LEU A 94 4.48 -4.73 5.43
C LEU A 94 5.80 -4.12 5.90
N ASP A 95 6.84 -4.27 5.09
CA ASP A 95 8.19 -3.82 5.45
C ASP A 95 8.99 -3.53 4.18
N THR A 96 9.94 -2.61 4.29
CA THR A 96 10.98 -2.38 3.29
C THR A 96 12.25 -3.03 3.83
N PRO A 97 12.78 -4.13 3.26
CA PRO A 97 14.10 -4.62 3.62
C PRO A 97 15.11 -3.49 3.42
N ALA A 98 15.48 -2.83 4.52
CA ALA A 98 16.48 -1.79 4.51
C ALA A 98 17.78 -2.40 3.99
N ARG A 99 18.36 -1.77 2.97
CA ARG A 99 19.69 -2.11 2.48
C ARG A 99 20.75 -1.49 3.36
#